data_AF-A0AAJ4MXF4-F1
#
_entry.id   AF-A0AAJ4MXF4-F1
#
_cell.length_a   1.000
_cell.length_b   1.000
_cell.length_c   1.000
_cell.angle_alpha   90.00
_cell.angle_beta   90.00
_cell.angle_gamma   90.00
#
_symmetry.space_group_name_H-M   'P 1'
#
loop_
_entity.id
_entity.type
_entity.pdbx_description
1 polymer ?
#
loop_
_entity_poly.entity_id
_entity_poly.type
_entity_poly.pdbx_seq_one_letter_code
_entity_poly.pdbx_strand_id
1 'polypeptide(L)'
;MQGAADSNIPEVPDTPASADERPRFRPRPWEHLETPYDVEVWIEEHNRSMQDNIRATETGVGICFTLAEGGDIYMQTSADGAVVLDVTPDAAWVSPLISAATGCETPDSSLWILPDDKLIQLIVGLSSLVASTLLVVGHDFGLRRSRMGR
;
A
#
# COMPACT_ATOMS: atom_id res chain seq x y z
N MET A 1 -52.23 21.27 -38.03
CA MET A 1 -52.39 20.39 -36.85
C MET A 1 -51.39 19.26 -37.03
N GLN A 2 -50.21 19.38 -36.43
CA GLN A 2 -49.77 18.64 -35.23
C GLN A 2 -49.63 17.13 -35.52
N GLY A 3 -48.49 16.46 -35.36
CA GLY A 3 -47.20 16.88 -34.84
C GLY A 3 -46.14 15.81 -35.17
N ALA A 4 -44.89 16.26 -35.21
CA ALA A 4 -43.71 15.42 -35.21
C ALA A 4 -43.65 14.64 -33.89
N ALA A 5 -43.32 13.35 -33.97
CA ALA A 5 -42.93 12.55 -32.82
C ALA A 5 -41.52 12.03 -33.08
N ASP A 6 -40.55 12.87 -32.73
CA ASP A 6 -39.18 12.49 -32.46
C ASP A 6 -39.17 11.33 -31.45
N SER A 7 -38.81 10.14 -31.89
CA SER A 7 -38.54 9.02 -31.00
C SER A 7 -37.12 9.17 -30.49
N ASN A 8 -37.01 9.93 -29.40
CA ASN A 8 -35.81 10.12 -28.60
C ASN A 8 -35.38 8.76 -28.02
N ILE A 9 -34.30 8.18 -28.53
CA ILE A 9 -33.64 7.02 -27.93
C ILE A 9 -32.91 7.55 -26.69
N PRO A 10 -33.23 7.09 -25.46
CA PRO A 10 -32.40 7.45 -24.32
C PRO A 10 -31.04 6.79 -24.48
N GLU A 11 -30.03 7.63 -24.64
CA GLU A 11 -28.61 7.32 -24.49
C GLU A 11 -28.42 6.61 -23.15
N VAL A 12 -28.05 5.33 -23.19
CA VAL A 12 -27.69 4.56 -22.01
C VAL A 12 -26.45 5.25 -21.43
N PRO A 13 -26.50 5.83 -20.21
CA PRO A 13 -25.30 6.42 -19.66
C PRO A 13 -24.26 5.31 -19.46
N ASP A 14 -23.05 5.55 -19.96
CA ASP A 14 -21.84 4.80 -19.66
C ASP A 14 -21.84 4.47 -18.17
N THR A 15 -22.13 3.20 -17.86
CA THR A 15 -21.99 2.70 -16.50
C THR A 15 -20.49 2.69 -16.22
N PRO A 16 -19.97 3.50 -15.28
CA PRO A 16 -18.57 3.38 -14.91
C PRO A 16 -18.36 1.94 -14.43
N ALA A 17 -17.39 1.26 -15.04
CA ALA A 17 -17.04 -0.12 -14.75
C ALA A 17 -17.09 -0.36 -13.23
N SER A 18 -18.02 -1.23 -12.82
CA SER A 18 -18.22 -1.57 -11.43
C SER A 18 -16.90 -2.06 -10.83
N ALA A 19 -16.55 -1.56 -9.65
CA ALA A 19 -15.36 -1.89 -8.86
C ALA A 19 -15.40 -3.33 -8.29
N ASP A 20 -15.83 -4.29 -9.10
CA ASP A 20 -15.95 -5.73 -8.79
C ASP A 20 -14.90 -6.54 -9.57
N GLU A 21 -13.82 -5.87 -9.97
CA GLU A 21 -12.64 -6.52 -10.55
C GLU A 21 -11.91 -7.21 -9.40
N ARG A 22 -12.00 -8.54 -9.34
CA ARG A 22 -11.28 -9.37 -8.36
C ARG A 22 -9.84 -8.84 -8.29
N PRO A 23 -9.34 -8.46 -7.08
CA PRO A 23 -8.04 -7.82 -6.99
C PRO A 23 -7.00 -8.72 -7.65
N ARG A 24 -6.23 -8.13 -8.58
CA ARG A 24 -5.22 -8.85 -9.38
C ARG A 24 -4.28 -9.65 -8.49
N PHE A 25 -3.88 -9.05 -7.38
CA PHE A 25 -3.12 -9.69 -6.33
C PHE A 25 -4.08 -10.20 -5.25
N ARG A 26 -3.76 -11.37 -4.70
CA ARG A 26 -4.53 -11.93 -3.59
C ARG A 26 -3.78 -11.69 -2.28
N PRO A 27 -4.50 -11.39 -1.18
CA PRO A 27 -3.88 -11.33 0.14
C PRO A 27 -3.18 -12.64 0.47
N ARG A 28 -1.96 -12.54 1.00
CA ARG A 28 -1.16 -13.66 1.54
C ARG A 28 -1.24 -13.59 3.06
N PRO A 29 -1.70 -14.65 3.75
CA PRO A 29 -1.64 -14.72 5.20
C PRO A 29 -0.21 -14.45 5.69
N TRP A 30 -0.09 -13.69 6.77
CA TRP A 30 1.21 -13.39 7.36
C TRP A 30 1.75 -14.59 8.12
N GLU A 31 3.03 -14.88 7.93
CA GLU A 31 3.79 -15.81 8.76
C GLU A 31 4.64 -14.98 9.70
N HIS A 32 4.55 -15.26 11.01
CA HIS A 32 5.25 -14.46 12.01
C HIS A 32 6.78 -14.61 11.81
N LEU A 33 7.43 -13.48 11.52
CA LEU A 33 8.88 -13.36 11.43
C LEU A 33 9.43 -12.91 12.78
N GLU A 34 10.44 -13.61 13.33
CA GLU A 34 11.01 -13.33 14.65
C GLU A 34 12.46 -12.83 14.55
N THR A 35 13.19 -13.30 13.54
CA THR A 35 14.61 -12.98 13.38
C THR A 35 14.87 -12.09 12.17
N PRO A 36 15.97 -11.32 12.17
CA PRO A 36 16.41 -10.58 10.99
C PRO A 36 16.54 -11.47 9.74
N TYR A 37 16.98 -12.71 9.92
CA TYR A 37 17.13 -13.68 8.82
C TYR A 37 15.78 -14.04 8.19
N ASP A 38 14.75 -14.28 9.01
CA ASP A 38 13.39 -14.57 8.49
C ASP A 38 12.87 -13.40 7.65
N VAL A 39 13.17 -12.16 8.06
CA VAL A 39 12.82 -10.95 7.32
C VAL A 39 13.58 -10.85 6.00
N GLU A 40 14.88 -11.15 5.98
CA GLU A 40 15.66 -11.16 4.73
C GLU A 40 15.10 -12.17 3.72
N VAL A 41 14.78 -13.39 4.17
CA VAL A 41 14.15 -14.42 3.34
C VAL A 41 12.81 -13.92 2.81
N TRP A 42 11.97 -13.32 3.66
CA TRP A 42 10.70 -12.76 3.26
C TRP A 42 10.86 -11.62 2.23
N ILE A 43 11.85 -10.74 2.39
CA ILE A 43 12.16 -9.66 1.43
C ILE A 43 12.56 -10.26 0.07
N GLU A 44 13.40 -11.29 0.04
CA GLU A 44 13.81 -11.95 -1.21
C GLU A 44 12.60 -12.58 -1.93
N GLU A 45 11.75 -13.27 -1.20
CA GLU A 45 10.52 -13.85 -1.75
C GLU A 45 9.56 -12.78 -2.26
N HIS A 46 9.40 -11.68 -1.52
CA HIS A 46 8.58 -10.55 -1.91
C HIS A 46 9.11 -9.88 -3.19
N ASN A 47 10.42 -9.64 -3.26
CA ASN A 47 11.08 -9.05 -4.42
C ASN A 47 10.93 -9.93 -5.66
N ARG A 48 11.08 -11.25 -5.52
CA ARG A 48 10.82 -12.20 -6.60
C ARG A 48 9.37 -12.15 -7.06
N SER A 49 8.42 -12.13 -6.12
CA SER A 49 6.99 -11.99 -6.41
C SER A 49 6.69 -10.68 -7.16
N MET A 50 7.32 -9.56 -6.79
CA MET A 50 7.19 -8.30 -7.53
C MET A 50 7.73 -8.43 -8.96
N GLN A 51 8.92 -9.01 -9.15
CA GLN A 51 9.52 -9.20 -10.47
C GLN A 51 8.65 -10.07 -11.39
N ASP A 52 8.05 -11.12 -10.85
CA ASP A 52 7.20 -12.05 -11.63
C ASP A 52 5.85 -11.44 -12.01
N ASN A 53 5.33 -10.53 -11.19
CA ASN A 53 3.94 -10.10 -11.29
C ASN A 53 3.74 -8.63 -11.66
N ILE A 54 4.77 -7.78 -11.62
CA ILE A 54 4.64 -6.34 -11.84
C ILE A 54 5.27 -5.95 -13.18
N ARG A 55 4.50 -5.21 -13.98
CA ARG A 55 4.95 -4.72 -15.29
C ARG A 55 5.81 -3.47 -15.10
N ALA A 56 6.79 -3.27 -15.98
CA ALA A 56 7.67 -2.09 -15.94
C ALA A 56 6.94 -0.74 -16.08
N THR A 57 5.71 -0.73 -16.60
CA THR A 57 4.88 0.48 -16.73
C THR A 57 4.04 0.78 -15.49
N GLU A 58 4.00 -0.10 -14.49
CA GLU A 58 3.24 0.10 -13.27
C GLU A 58 3.97 1.06 -12.33
N THR A 59 3.22 2.01 -11.76
CA THR A 59 3.72 2.98 -10.79
C THR A 59 3.04 2.77 -9.45
N GLY A 60 3.57 3.34 -8.36
CA GLY A 60 2.97 3.18 -7.05
C GLY A 60 2.99 1.72 -6.58
N VAL A 61 4.11 1.06 -6.85
CA VAL A 61 4.37 -0.35 -6.56
C VAL A 61 4.85 -0.50 -5.12
N GLY A 62 4.25 -1.41 -4.38
CA GLY A 62 4.71 -1.74 -3.03
C GLY A 62 3.90 -2.87 -2.41
N ILE A 63 3.81 -2.82 -1.10
CA ILE A 63 3.07 -3.79 -0.30
C ILE A 63 2.09 -3.07 0.63
N CYS A 64 0.93 -3.68 0.86
CA CYS A 64 0.01 -3.33 1.92
C CYS A 64 0.10 -4.39 3.02
N PHE A 65 0.33 -3.97 4.26
CA PHE A 65 0.19 -4.77 5.46
C PHE A 65 -1.18 -4.48 6.08
N THR A 66 -2.05 -5.47 6.10
CA THR A 66 -3.33 -5.40 6.82
C THR A 66 -3.13 -5.88 8.24
N LEU A 67 -3.46 -5.02 9.20
CA LEU A 67 -3.27 -5.29 10.63
C LEU A 67 -4.44 -6.09 11.20
N ALA A 68 -4.15 -7.00 12.12
CA ALA A 68 -5.15 -7.88 12.73
C ALA A 68 -6.23 -7.13 13.52
N GLU A 69 -5.84 -6.05 14.20
CA GLU A 69 -6.74 -5.20 15.00
C GLU A 69 -7.37 -4.05 14.18
N GLY A 70 -7.11 -4.01 12.88
CA GLY A 70 -7.68 -3.04 11.95
C GLY A 70 -6.70 -1.97 11.47
N GLY A 71 -6.98 -1.48 10.26
CA GLY A 71 -6.16 -0.54 9.54
C GLY A 71 -5.10 -1.20 8.66
N ASP A 72 -4.57 -0.42 7.72
CA ASP A 72 -3.55 -0.83 6.77
C ASP A 72 -2.32 0.10 6.83
N ILE A 73 -1.16 -0.47 6.53
CA ILE A 73 0.10 0.26 6.29
C ILE A 73 0.56 -0.06 4.87
N TYR A 74 0.64 0.95 4.02
CA TYR A 74 1.21 0.82 2.68
C TYR A 74 2.71 1.13 2.76
N MET A 75 3.56 0.24 2.23
CA MET A 75 5.01 0.41 2.21
C MET A 75 5.57 0.34 0.79
N GLN A 76 6.53 1.21 0.49
CA GLN A 76 7.37 1.14 -0.70
C GLN A 76 8.82 1.49 -0.32
N THR A 77 9.80 0.91 -1.01
CA THR A 77 11.18 1.41 -1.01
C THR A 77 11.35 2.41 -2.15
N SER A 78 11.75 3.63 -1.86
CA SER A 78 12.03 4.65 -2.87
C SER A 78 13.33 4.36 -3.63
N ALA A 79 13.55 5.07 -4.74
CA ALA A 79 14.72 4.86 -5.60
C ALA A 79 16.07 5.14 -4.92
N ASP A 80 16.08 5.97 -3.87
CA ASP A 80 17.22 6.29 -3.02
C ASP A 80 17.36 5.35 -1.81
N GLY A 81 16.51 4.31 -1.70
CA GLY A 81 16.59 3.28 -0.68
C GLY A 81 15.74 3.54 0.58
N ALA A 82 15.17 4.73 0.75
CA ALA A 82 14.34 5.03 1.91
C ALA A 82 13.08 4.16 1.95
N VAL A 83 12.63 3.82 3.16
CA VAL A 83 11.39 3.10 3.40
C VAL A 83 10.28 4.13 3.61
N VAL A 84 9.32 4.15 2.70
CA VAL A 84 8.15 5.05 2.74
C VAL A 84 6.95 4.26 3.25
N LEU A 85 6.32 4.74 4.32
CA LEU A 85 5.06 4.20 4.83
C LEU A 85 3.93 5.22 4.67
N ASP A 86 2.77 4.78 4.20
CA ASP A 86 1.51 5.54 4.33
C ASP A 86 0.60 4.75 5.28
N VAL A 87 0.43 5.27 6.49
CA VAL A 87 -0.35 4.67 7.56
C VAL A 87 -1.78 5.18 7.46
N THR A 88 -2.74 4.30 7.18
CA THR A 88 -4.15 4.71 7.11
C THR A 88 -4.64 5.30 8.44
N PRO A 89 -5.68 6.16 8.44
CA PRO A 89 -6.22 6.73 9.68
C PRO A 89 -6.62 5.66 10.71
N ASP A 90 -7.16 4.54 10.26
CA ASP A 90 -7.56 3.42 11.11
C ASP A 90 -6.36 2.64 11.69
N ALA A 91 -5.18 2.79 11.09
CA ALA A 91 -3.92 2.23 11.59
C ALA A 91 -3.09 3.24 12.42
N ALA A 92 -3.56 4.48 12.63
CA ALA A 92 -2.77 5.54 13.28
C ALA A 92 -2.28 5.15 14.70
N TRP A 93 -2.97 4.24 15.36
CA TRP A 93 -2.61 3.66 16.66
C TRP A 93 -1.26 2.93 16.66
N VAL A 94 -0.74 2.51 15.50
CA VAL A 94 0.55 1.80 15.38
C VAL A 94 1.76 2.74 15.44
N SER A 95 1.55 4.06 15.34
CA SER A 95 2.61 5.07 15.31
C SER A 95 3.66 4.93 16.44
N PRO A 96 3.27 4.73 17.72
CA PRO A 96 4.25 4.54 18.80
C PRO A 96 5.12 3.30 18.61
N LEU A 97 4.59 2.24 18.00
CA LEU A 97 5.36 1.03 17.70
C LEU A 97 6.33 1.26 16.54
N ILE A 98 5.90 1.96 15.47
CA ILE A 98 6.81 2.34 14.38
C ILE A 98 7.98 3.16 14.95
N SER A 99 7.70 4.17 15.78
CA SER A 99 8.73 4.96 16.44
C SER A 99 9.63 4.12 17.36
N ALA A 100 9.07 3.19 18.14
CA ALA A 100 9.85 2.33 19.01
C ALA A 100 10.76 1.35 18.24
N ALA A 101 10.27 0.78 17.14
CA ALA A 101 11.00 -0.18 16.33
C ALA A 101 12.13 0.48 15.52
N THR A 102 11.90 1.71 15.05
CA THR A 102 12.81 2.40 14.12
C THR A 102 13.70 3.45 14.79
N GLY A 103 13.29 3.94 15.96
CA GLY A 103 13.90 5.10 16.62
C GLY A 103 13.58 6.44 15.96
N CYS A 104 12.69 6.48 14.95
CA CYS A 104 12.31 7.71 14.26
C CYS A 104 11.16 8.43 14.98
N GLU A 105 11.18 9.76 14.95
CA GLU A 105 10.11 10.60 15.49
C GLU A 105 8.81 10.40 14.70
N THR A 106 7.67 10.40 15.40
CA THR A 106 6.36 10.31 14.76
C THR A 106 6.08 11.59 13.95
N PRO A 107 5.82 11.50 12.64
CA PRO A 107 5.48 12.67 11.83
C PRO A 107 4.07 13.19 12.16
N ASP A 108 3.83 14.47 11.87
CA ASP A 108 2.49 15.10 11.94
C ASP A 108 1.53 14.60 10.84
N SER A 109 1.96 13.67 9.99
CA SER A 109 1.24 13.20 8.80
C SER A 109 1.14 11.66 8.77
N SER A 110 0.28 11.12 7.91
CA SER A 110 0.19 9.67 7.67
C SER A 110 1.44 9.08 7.01
N LEU A 111 2.29 9.92 6.42
CA LEU A 111 3.44 9.50 5.65
C LEU A 111 4.70 9.47 6.51
N TRP A 112 5.33 8.30 6.63
CA TRP A 112 6.62 8.11 7.25
C TRP A 112 7.69 7.93 6.18
N ILE A 113 8.84 8.58 6.39
CA ILE A 113 10.02 8.40 5.57
C ILE A 113 11.12 7.94 6.52
N LEU A 114 11.50 6.67 6.41
CA LEU A 114 12.49 6.05 7.25
C LEU A 114 13.78 5.80 6.44
N PRO A 115 14.97 5.85 7.08
CA PRO A 115 16.18 5.41 6.42
C PRO A 115 16.12 3.92 6.02
N ASP A 116 16.94 3.54 5.05
CA ASP A 116 16.98 2.19 4.47
C ASP A 116 17.31 1.10 5.50
N ASP A 117 18.18 1.41 6.46
CA ASP A 117 18.59 0.52 7.56
C ASP A 117 17.45 0.14 8.52
N LYS A 118 16.29 0.80 8.43
CA LYS A 118 15.13 0.56 9.31
C LYS A 118 14.19 -0.53 8.83
N LEU A 119 14.32 -0.99 7.58
CA LEU A 119 13.38 -1.96 7.01
C LEU A 119 13.26 -3.22 7.88
N ILE A 120 14.38 -3.85 8.22
CA ILE A 120 14.38 -5.10 8.99
C ILE A 120 13.75 -4.89 10.37
N GLN A 121 14.16 -3.84 11.08
CA GLN A 121 13.66 -3.53 12.42
C GLN A 121 12.16 -3.24 12.41
N LEU A 122 11.69 -2.50 11.40
CA LEU A 122 10.28 -2.21 11.19
C LEU A 122 9.47 -3.50 10.99
N ILE A 123 9.90 -4.38 10.09
CA ILE A 123 9.17 -5.61 9.78
C ILE A 123 9.12 -6.54 11.00
N VAL A 124 10.24 -6.72 11.72
CA VAL A 124 10.25 -7.49 12.98
C VAL A 124 9.28 -6.87 13.99
N GLY A 125 9.32 -5.54 14.16
CA GLY A 125 8.45 -4.84 15.11
C GLY A 125 6.96 -4.96 14.79
N LEU A 126 6.59 -4.92 13.50
CA LEU A 126 5.21 -5.03 13.05
C LEU A 126 4.70 -6.47 13.00
N SER A 127 5.60 -7.46 12.93
CA SER A 127 5.30 -8.85 12.61
C SER A 127 4.13 -9.46 13.40
N SER A 128 4.04 -9.16 14.71
CA SER A 128 2.96 -9.69 15.57
C SER A 128 1.59 -9.04 15.33
N LEU A 129 1.54 -7.90 14.64
CA LEU A 129 0.32 -7.15 14.34
C LEU A 129 -0.23 -7.42 12.94
N VAL A 130 0.58 -7.95 12.03
CA VAL A 130 0.18 -8.15 10.64
C VAL A 130 -0.67 -9.42 10.53
N ALA A 131 -1.85 -9.30 9.93
CA ALA A 131 -2.70 -10.44 9.60
C ALA A 131 -2.41 -10.98 8.18
N SER A 132 -2.17 -10.06 7.23
CA SER A 132 -1.88 -10.43 5.85
C SER A 132 -1.12 -9.35 5.10
N THR A 133 -0.53 -9.73 3.98
CA THR A 133 0.09 -8.82 3.03
C THR A 133 -0.56 -8.89 1.66
N LEU A 134 -0.53 -7.78 0.93
CA LEU A 134 -1.04 -7.69 -0.42
C LEU A 134 -0.07 -6.87 -1.28
N LEU A 135 0.31 -7.39 -2.44
CA LEU A 135 1.01 -6.57 -3.44
C LEU A 135 0.08 -5.46 -3.95
N VAL A 136 0.59 -4.24 -4.04
CA VAL A 136 -0.18 -3.09 -4.51
C VAL A 136 0.51 -2.40 -5.68
N VAL A 137 -0.32 -1.87 -6.58
CA VAL A 137 0.10 -1.00 -7.69
C VAL A 137 -0.86 0.19 -7.73
N GLY A 138 -0.38 1.34 -8.22
CA GLY A 138 -1.17 2.57 -8.32
C GLY A 138 -1.36 3.32 -7.00
N HIS A 139 -0.72 2.89 -5.91
CA HIS A 139 -0.75 3.62 -4.64
C HIS A 139 0.10 4.90 -4.71
N ASP A 140 -0.35 5.94 -4.03
CA ASP A 140 0.21 7.29 -4.16
C ASP A 140 1.56 7.46 -3.45
N PHE A 141 1.72 6.85 -2.26
CA PHE A 141 2.90 6.99 -1.39
C PHE A 141 3.35 8.45 -1.17
N GLY A 142 2.38 9.39 -1.15
CA GLY A 142 2.65 10.81 -0.96
C GLY A 142 3.13 11.57 -2.21
N LEU A 143 3.26 10.91 -3.36
CA LEU A 143 3.70 11.51 -4.64
C LEU A 143 2.73 12.59 -5.17
N ARG A 144 1.41 12.46 -4.97
CA ARG A 144 0.45 13.53 -5.36
C ARG A 144 0.39 14.66 -4.36
N ARG A 145 0.65 14.42 -3.08
CA ARG A 145 0.68 15.48 -2.05
C ARG A 145 1.82 16.48 -2.29
N SER A 146 2.95 16.02 -2.83
CA SER A 146 4.08 16.89 -3.23
C SER A 146 3.76 17.80 -4.44
N ARG A 147 2.88 17.38 -5.36
CA ARG A 147 2.53 18.20 -6.55
C ARG A 147 1.58 19.37 -6.28
N MET A 148 0.84 19.37 -5.17
CA MET A 148 -0.14 20.41 -4.85
C MET A 148 0.42 21.51 -3.93
N GLY A 149 1.70 21.43 -3.55
CA GLY A 149 2.37 22.35 -2.63
C GLY A 149 3.36 23.31 -3.29
N ARG A 150 3.17 23.67 -4.56
CA ARG A 150 4.04 24.63 -5.27
C ARG A 150 3.29 25.85 -5.77
#